data_AF-D2U3X3-F1
#
_entry.id   AF-D2U3X3-F1
#
_cell.length_a   1.000
_cell.length_b   1.000
_cell.length_c   1.000
_cell.angle_alpha   90.00
_cell.angle_beta   90.00
_cell.angle_gamma   90.00
#
_symmetry.space_group_name_H-M   'P 1'
#
loop_
_entity.id
_entity.type
_entity.pdbx_description
1 polymer ?
#
loop_
_entity_poly.entity_id
_entity_poly.type
_entity_poly.pdbx_seq_one_letter_code
_entity_poly.pdbx_strand_id
1 'polypeptide(L)'
;MQALERRVICTLEKKYSFEKEEKIGRLNVLFEVLPDGNVSPVNQLEIFCETGQVFVTSGFNEIRERFNDAIFETKCKPTSFEHRDGECRYVSNSSSCEDIRGIMVAQLFKMPLPNILHPVIILSEAPQTKIIFLEDDKFIYGPFSYELNDKNIGKQHILTLASITTPINKIPPFHIAKINKEKVNNHISVNIRQGTFFLGNVKYIIENNDDIIDFISNEQIISTYGNKIAQNSNIRNFSKGTIT
;
A
#
# COMPACT_ATOMS: atom_id res chain seq x y z
N MET A 1 -26.76 24.36 -0.54
CA MET A 1 -26.09 23.08 -0.21
C MET A 1 -24.61 23.32 -0.30
N GLN A 2 -23.87 23.15 0.80
CA GLN A 2 -22.41 23.17 0.76
C GLN A 2 -21.95 21.96 -0.05
N ALA A 3 -21.21 22.21 -1.13
CA ALA A 3 -20.73 21.15 -2.00
C ALA A 3 -19.73 20.28 -1.21
N LEU A 4 -20.05 19.01 -0.99
CA LEU A 4 -19.31 18.14 -0.08
C LEU A 4 -17.89 17.89 -0.61
N GLU A 5 -16.88 18.29 0.15
CA GLU A 5 -15.49 17.90 -0.11
C GLU A 5 -15.38 16.37 -0.01
N ARG A 6 -14.69 15.73 -0.96
CA ARG A 6 -14.43 14.29 -0.97
C ARG A 6 -12.94 14.02 -0.85
N ARG A 7 -12.58 13.02 -0.05
CA ARG A 7 -11.18 12.58 0.10
C ARG A 7 -10.96 11.34 -0.75
N VAL A 8 -9.91 11.36 -1.56
CA VAL A 8 -9.62 10.26 -2.49
C VAL A 8 -8.15 9.88 -2.46
N ILE A 9 -7.87 8.62 -2.79
CA ILE A 9 -6.51 8.11 -2.95
C ILE A 9 -6.25 7.90 -4.44
N CYS A 10 -5.11 8.38 -4.91
CA CYS A 10 -4.84 8.51 -6.33
C CYS A 10 -3.36 8.33 -6.69
N THR A 11 -3.11 8.22 -8.00
CA THR A 11 -1.78 8.27 -8.63
C THR A 11 -1.74 9.41 -9.65
N LEU A 12 -0.54 9.80 -10.06
CA LEU A 12 -0.36 10.71 -11.18
C LEU A 12 -0.78 10.09 -12.52
N GLU A 13 -1.39 10.88 -13.40
CA GLU A 13 -1.56 10.50 -14.80
C GLU A 13 -0.32 10.85 -15.63
N LYS A 14 0.56 9.86 -15.86
CA LYS A 14 1.83 10.03 -16.60
C LYS A 14 1.67 10.56 -18.04
N LYS A 15 0.53 10.30 -18.71
CA LYS A 15 0.33 10.64 -20.13
C LYS A 15 -0.17 12.07 -20.39
N TYR A 16 -0.61 12.80 -19.36
CA TYR A 16 -1.20 14.13 -19.53
C TYR A 16 -0.15 15.25 -19.70
N SER A 17 1.11 14.99 -19.34
CA SER A 17 2.15 16.01 -19.16
C SER A 17 2.88 16.47 -20.42
N PHE A 18 2.35 16.24 -21.63
CA PHE A 18 3.10 16.49 -22.87
C PHE A 18 2.94 17.88 -23.50
N GLU A 19 2.10 18.76 -22.96
CA GLU A 19 1.92 20.10 -23.54
C GLU A 19 2.15 21.23 -22.53
N LYS A 20 2.80 22.28 -23.05
CA LYS A 20 3.32 23.46 -22.36
C LYS A 20 2.24 24.14 -21.52
N GLU A 21 2.24 23.86 -20.23
CA GLU A 21 2.00 24.77 -19.09
C GLU A 21 1.95 23.93 -17.80
N GLU A 22 3.10 23.84 -17.14
CA GLU A 22 3.44 22.89 -16.06
C GLU A 22 2.67 23.06 -14.72
N LYS A 23 1.52 23.74 -14.72
CA LYS A 23 0.74 24.05 -13.51
C LYS A 23 -0.49 23.17 -13.33
N ILE A 24 -0.98 22.56 -14.40
CA ILE A 24 -2.20 21.75 -14.42
C ILE A 24 -1.90 20.30 -14.76
N GLY A 25 -2.80 19.40 -14.35
CA GLY A 25 -2.64 17.97 -14.61
C GLY A 25 -3.86 17.15 -14.25
N ARG A 26 -3.71 15.83 -14.31
CA ARG A 26 -4.77 14.88 -13.94
C ARG A 26 -4.25 13.82 -12.99
N LEU A 27 -5.11 13.42 -12.07
CA LEU A 27 -4.89 12.33 -11.13
C LEU A 27 -5.82 11.17 -11.48
N ASN A 28 -5.32 9.94 -11.40
CA ASN A 28 -6.14 8.74 -11.51
C ASN A 28 -6.59 8.34 -10.12
N VAL A 29 -7.90 8.43 -9.86
CA VAL A 29 -8.50 8.07 -8.58
C VAL A 29 -8.69 6.56 -8.49
N LEU A 30 -8.21 5.99 -7.38
CA LEU A 30 -8.28 4.56 -7.11
C LEU A 30 -9.33 4.24 -6.06
N PHE A 31 -9.37 5.04 -4.99
CA PHE A 31 -10.25 4.83 -3.85
C PHE A 31 -10.83 6.14 -3.34
N GLU A 32 -11.94 6.02 -2.63
CA GLU A 32 -12.50 7.06 -1.78
C GLU A 32 -12.23 6.74 -0.31
N VAL A 33 -11.90 7.78 0.45
CA VAL A 33 -11.78 7.71 1.90
C VAL A 33 -13.09 8.22 2.50
N LEU A 34 -13.86 7.31 3.07
CA LEU A 34 -15.16 7.58 3.66
C LEU A 34 -15.02 8.35 4.99
N PRO A 35 -16.10 9.02 5.46
CA PRO A 35 -16.07 9.80 6.70
C PRO A 35 -15.67 9.01 7.96
N ASP A 36 -15.95 7.71 7.97
CA ASP A 36 -15.57 6.78 9.05
C ASP A 36 -14.10 6.31 8.95
N GLY A 37 -13.38 6.74 7.92
CA GLY A 37 -11.99 6.36 7.64
C GLY A 37 -11.83 5.09 6.80
N ASN A 38 -12.92 4.41 6.44
CA ASN A 38 -12.86 3.26 5.55
C ASN A 38 -12.46 3.68 4.13
N VAL A 39 -11.80 2.77 3.42
CA VAL A 39 -11.33 3.00 2.05
C VAL A 39 -12.07 2.07 1.10
N SER A 40 -12.76 2.62 0.12
CA SER A 40 -13.55 1.85 -0.86
C SER A 40 -13.13 2.20 -2.28
N PRO A 41 -13.09 1.22 -3.22
CA PRO A 41 -12.80 1.54 -4.61
C PRO A 41 -13.77 2.59 -5.15
N VAL A 42 -13.25 3.51 -5.96
CA VAL A 42 -14.03 4.64 -6.49
C VAL A 42 -15.23 4.16 -7.32
N ASN A 43 -16.33 4.92 -7.27
CA ASN A 43 -17.58 4.64 -8.01
C ASN A 43 -18.32 3.33 -7.62
N GLN A 44 -17.94 2.65 -6.53
CA GLN A 44 -18.65 1.44 -6.09
C GLN A 44 -19.87 1.75 -5.21
N LEU A 45 -19.73 2.60 -4.20
CA LEU A 45 -20.82 2.93 -3.27
C LEU A 45 -21.69 4.07 -3.79
N GLU A 46 -21.05 5.14 -4.25
CA GLU A 46 -21.67 6.29 -4.88
C GLU A 46 -20.80 6.70 -6.06
N ILE A 47 -21.41 7.16 -7.15
CA ILE A 47 -20.67 7.68 -8.29
C ILE A 47 -19.91 8.93 -7.84
N PHE A 48 -18.58 8.83 -7.81
CA PHE A 48 -17.68 9.97 -7.64
C PHE A 48 -17.57 10.73 -8.95
N CYS A 49 -17.15 10.02 -9.99
CA CYS A 49 -16.84 10.62 -11.28
C CYS A 49 -16.72 9.51 -12.33
N GLU A 50 -17.48 9.61 -13.41
CA GLU A 50 -17.50 8.58 -14.47
C GLU A 50 -16.12 8.30 -15.06
N THR A 51 -15.26 9.32 -15.14
CA THR A 51 -13.89 9.18 -15.66
C THR A 51 -12.92 8.55 -14.66
N GLY A 52 -13.22 8.61 -13.35
CA GLY A 52 -12.27 8.27 -12.29
C GLY A 52 -11.01 9.15 -12.28
N GLN A 53 -11.06 10.35 -12.89
CA GLN A 53 -9.92 11.25 -12.99
C GLN A 53 -10.22 12.59 -12.33
N VAL A 54 -9.29 13.16 -11.57
CA VAL A 54 -9.45 14.50 -10.96
C VAL A 54 -8.53 15.48 -11.64
N PHE A 55 -9.05 16.66 -12.00
CA PHE A 55 -8.26 17.72 -12.58
C PHE A 55 -7.54 18.54 -11.49
N VAL A 56 -6.26 18.77 -11.68
CA VAL A 56 -5.42 19.59 -10.80
C VAL A 56 -5.37 21.00 -11.36
N THR A 57 -5.94 21.96 -10.64
CA THR A 57 -6.04 23.35 -11.11
C THR A 57 -4.76 24.15 -10.89
N SER A 58 -3.88 23.71 -9.99
CA SER A 58 -2.61 24.38 -9.68
C SER A 58 -1.63 23.47 -8.95
N GLY A 59 -0.33 23.64 -9.22
CA GLY A 59 0.76 22.99 -8.49
C GLY A 59 1.02 21.54 -8.90
N PHE A 60 0.65 21.14 -10.12
CA PHE A 60 0.85 19.76 -10.57
C PHE A 60 2.32 19.31 -10.54
N ASN A 61 3.27 20.19 -10.88
CA ASN A 61 4.70 19.90 -10.74
C ASN A 61 5.11 19.57 -9.30
N GLU A 62 4.61 20.32 -8.32
CA GLU A 62 4.92 20.08 -6.90
C GLU A 62 4.41 18.70 -6.46
N ILE A 63 3.22 18.32 -6.91
CA ILE A 63 2.65 16.98 -6.66
C ILE A 63 3.54 15.92 -7.34
N ARG A 64 3.96 16.16 -8.58
CA ARG A 64 4.83 15.25 -9.34
C ARG A 64 6.18 15.04 -8.67
N GLU A 65 6.82 16.10 -8.23
CA GLU A 65 8.12 16.04 -7.54
C GLU A 65 8.00 15.39 -6.17
N ARG A 66 6.93 15.70 -5.43
CA ARG A 66 6.71 15.17 -4.08
C ARG A 66 6.41 13.67 -4.08
N PHE A 67 5.48 13.22 -4.92
CA PHE A 67 4.97 11.86 -4.87
C PHE A 67 5.60 10.95 -5.93
N ASN A 68 6.08 11.50 -7.05
CA ASN A 68 6.63 10.76 -8.17
C ASN A 68 5.70 9.61 -8.61
N ASP A 69 6.03 8.37 -8.26
CA ASP A 69 5.23 7.18 -8.58
C ASP A 69 4.39 6.66 -7.41
N ALA A 70 4.55 7.22 -6.21
CA ALA A 70 3.84 6.80 -5.03
C ALA A 70 2.35 7.19 -5.08
N ILE A 71 1.51 6.38 -4.43
CA ILE A 71 0.12 6.77 -4.19
C ILE A 71 0.03 7.81 -3.07
N PHE A 72 -0.96 8.70 -3.18
CA PHE A 72 -1.18 9.76 -2.20
C PHE A 72 -2.67 10.07 -2.03
N GLU A 73 -2.99 10.76 -0.94
CA GLU A 73 -4.33 11.23 -0.64
C GLU A 73 -4.52 12.66 -1.13
N THR A 74 -5.71 12.99 -1.63
CA THR A 74 -6.07 14.36 -1.98
C THR A 74 -7.51 14.70 -1.62
N LYS A 75 -7.73 15.95 -1.23
CA LYS A 75 -9.08 16.51 -1.05
C LYS A 75 -9.58 17.12 -2.36
N CYS A 76 -10.80 16.77 -2.71
CA CYS A 76 -11.44 17.13 -3.96
C CYS A 76 -12.70 17.94 -3.68
N LYS A 77 -12.85 19.06 -4.38
CA LYS A 77 -14.04 19.92 -4.30
C LYS A 77 -14.74 19.99 -5.66
N PRO A 78 -16.06 20.18 -5.68
CA PRO A 78 -16.77 20.41 -6.93
C PRO A 78 -16.22 21.62 -7.68
N THR A 79 -16.11 21.50 -9.00
CA THR A 79 -15.71 22.60 -9.87
C THR A 79 -16.76 23.71 -9.84
N SER A 80 -16.29 24.96 -9.87
CA SER A 80 -17.14 26.14 -10.07
C SER A 80 -17.29 26.51 -11.54
N PHE A 81 -16.58 25.83 -12.45
CA PHE A 81 -16.64 26.04 -13.89
C PHE A 81 -17.74 25.19 -14.53
N GLU A 82 -18.20 25.59 -15.73
CA GLU A 82 -19.16 24.79 -16.49
C GLU A 82 -18.62 23.37 -16.73
N HIS A 83 -19.41 22.39 -16.31
CA HIS A 83 -19.09 20.98 -16.43
C HIS A 83 -19.46 20.51 -17.84
N ARG A 84 -18.45 20.04 -18.59
CA ARG A 84 -18.66 19.37 -19.88
C ARG A 84 -18.87 17.87 -19.67
N ASP A 85 -19.72 17.28 -20.50
CA ASP A 85 -19.92 15.83 -20.52
C ASP A 85 -18.60 15.11 -20.76
N GLY A 86 -18.29 14.11 -19.93
CA GLY A 86 -17.04 13.36 -20.00
C GLY A 86 -15.85 13.99 -19.26
N GLU A 87 -16.03 15.11 -18.56
CA GLU A 87 -15.03 15.65 -17.62
C GLU A 87 -15.37 15.30 -16.18
N CYS A 88 -14.43 15.46 -15.26
CA CYS A 88 -14.75 15.26 -13.86
C CYS A 88 -15.37 16.50 -13.21
N ARG A 89 -16.39 16.28 -12.37
CA ARG A 89 -17.01 17.35 -11.58
C ARG A 89 -16.15 17.82 -10.42
N TYR A 90 -15.09 17.10 -10.10
CA TYR A 90 -14.22 17.37 -8.97
C TYR A 90 -12.83 17.84 -9.41
N VAL A 91 -12.30 18.80 -8.67
CA VAL A 91 -10.98 19.38 -8.86
C VAL A 91 -10.17 19.38 -7.57
N SER A 92 -8.85 19.38 -7.71
CA SER A 92 -7.89 19.46 -6.60
C SER A 92 -6.72 20.41 -6.92
N ASN A 93 -5.82 20.62 -5.96
CA ASN A 93 -4.59 21.40 -6.06
C ASN A 93 -3.47 20.78 -5.20
N SER A 94 -2.24 21.26 -5.35
CA SER A 94 -1.08 20.75 -4.61
C SER A 94 -1.20 20.84 -3.09
N SER A 95 -1.76 21.93 -2.57
CA SER A 95 -1.92 22.12 -1.11
C SER A 95 -2.96 21.18 -0.49
N SER A 96 -3.79 20.52 -1.32
CA SER A 96 -4.79 19.54 -0.88
C SER A 96 -4.26 18.10 -0.90
N CYS A 97 -2.99 17.89 -1.25
CA CYS A 97 -2.38 16.57 -1.37
C CYS A 97 -1.49 16.22 -0.15
N GLU A 98 -1.66 15.00 0.36
CA GLU A 98 -0.96 14.49 1.53
C GLU A 98 -0.47 13.06 1.32
N ASP A 99 0.61 12.69 2.02
CA ASP A 99 1.04 11.30 2.10
C ASP A 99 -0.02 10.43 2.78
N ILE A 100 -0.18 9.19 2.31
CA ILE A 100 -1.08 8.24 2.94
C ILE A 100 -0.59 7.93 4.36
N ARG A 101 -1.48 8.08 5.33
CA ARG A 101 -1.19 7.79 6.74
C ARG A 101 -1.51 6.34 7.07
N GLY A 102 -0.64 5.70 7.85
CA GLY A 102 -0.88 4.34 8.35
C GLY A 102 -1.01 3.29 7.24
N ILE A 103 -1.84 2.28 7.50
CA ILE A 103 -1.99 1.06 6.70
C ILE A 103 -3.40 1.06 6.06
N MET A 104 -3.63 2.02 5.17
CA MET A 104 -4.92 2.20 4.49
C MET A 104 -5.00 1.46 3.16
N VAL A 105 -3.91 1.51 2.38
CA VAL A 105 -3.81 0.94 1.04
C VAL A 105 -2.46 0.24 0.89
N ALA A 106 -2.45 -0.87 0.16
CA ALA A 106 -1.26 -1.62 -0.20
C ALA A 106 -1.30 -1.99 -1.68
N GLN A 107 -0.15 -2.08 -2.32
CA GLN A 107 -0.05 -2.63 -3.67
C GLN A 107 -0.07 -4.16 -3.63
N LEU A 108 -0.75 -4.77 -4.60
CA LEU A 108 -0.90 -6.20 -4.75
C LEU A 108 -0.07 -6.70 -5.93
N PHE A 109 0.81 -7.67 -5.67
CA PHE A 109 1.64 -8.32 -6.70
C PHE A 109 1.20 -9.76 -6.91
N LYS A 110 0.95 -10.14 -8.16
CA LYS A 110 0.60 -11.52 -8.53
C LYS A 110 1.84 -12.38 -8.61
N MET A 111 2.18 -13.01 -7.50
CA MET A 111 3.32 -13.90 -7.35
C MET A 111 3.18 -14.76 -6.09
N PRO A 112 3.76 -15.97 -6.08
CA PRO A 112 3.72 -16.83 -4.91
C PRO A 112 4.48 -16.22 -3.72
N LEU A 113 4.08 -16.64 -2.52
CA LEU A 113 4.80 -16.33 -1.29
C LEU A 113 6.26 -16.87 -1.39
N PRO A 114 7.29 -16.04 -1.15
CA PRO A 114 8.67 -16.52 -1.18
C PRO A 114 8.97 -17.43 0.02
N ASN A 115 10.10 -18.14 -0.06
CA ASN A 115 10.59 -18.91 1.07
C ASN A 115 10.98 -17.98 2.23
N ILE A 116 10.52 -18.28 3.44
CA ILE A 116 10.80 -17.48 4.66
C ILE A 116 12.31 -17.34 4.92
N LEU A 117 13.11 -18.36 4.58
CA LEU A 117 14.56 -18.32 4.74
C LEU A 117 15.24 -17.38 3.73
N HIS A 118 14.58 -17.08 2.61
CA HIS A 118 15.06 -16.21 1.54
C HIS A 118 13.89 -15.35 1.04
N PRO A 119 13.40 -14.38 1.84
CA PRO A 119 12.16 -13.65 1.59
C PRO A 119 12.38 -12.55 0.54
N VAL A 120 12.92 -12.91 -0.62
CA VAL A 120 13.31 -11.98 -1.68
C VAL A 120 12.38 -12.12 -2.87
N ILE A 121 11.91 -10.99 -3.39
CA ILE A 121 11.15 -10.92 -4.64
C ILE A 121 11.84 -9.97 -5.62
N ILE A 122 11.54 -10.14 -6.91
CA ILE A 122 12.10 -9.33 -7.99
C ILE A 122 10.95 -8.72 -8.78
N LEU A 123 10.95 -7.40 -8.92
CA LEU A 123 9.92 -6.63 -9.61
C LEU A 123 10.50 -5.87 -10.80
N SER A 124 9.67 -5.63 -11.81
CA SER A 124 10.02 -4.78 -12.96
C SER A 124 9.90 -3.29 -12.67
N GLU A 125 9.13 -2.93 -11.64
CA GLU A 125 8.91 -1.55 -11.20
C GLU A 125 8.94 -1.50 -9.66
N ALA A 126 9.38 -0.37 -9.10
CA ALA A 126 9.36 -0.17 -7.66
C ALA A 126 7.91 -0.09 -7.15
N PRO A 127 7.60 -0.62 -5.94
CA PRO A 127 6.28 -0.49 -5.39
C PRO A 127 5.90 0.99 -5.13
N GLN A 128 4.63 1.29 -5.35
CA GLN A 128 4.01 2.62 -5.18
C GLN A 128 3.48 2.83 -3.75
N THR A 129 3.59 1.81 -2.88
CA THR A 129 3.13 1.80 -1.49
C THR A 129 4.21 1.30 -0.55
N LYS A 130 4.24 1.79 0.69
CA LYS A 130 5.21 1.36 1.72
C LYS A 130 5.03 -0.08 2.20
N ILE A 131 3.86 -0.66 1.95
CA ILE A 131 3.53 -2.04 2.26
C ILE A 131 2.97 -2.72 1.02
N ILE A 132 3.17 -4.03 0.91
CA ILE A 132 2.70 -4.81 -0.23
C ILE A 132 2.02 -6.10 0.23
N PHE A 133 1.23 -6.67 -0.66
CA PHE A 133 0.69 -8.03 -0.55
C PHE A 133 1.08 -8.85 -1.77
N LEU A 134 1.20 -10.15 -1.57
CA LEU A 134 1.47 -11.11 -2.63
C LEU A 134 0.23 -11.99 -2.85
N GLU A 135 -0.21 -12.12 -4.10
CA GLU A 135 -1.35 -12.93 -4.52
C GLU A 135 -0.87 -14.17 -5.27
N ASP A 136 -1.22 -15.36 -4.77
CA ASP A 136 -1.15 -16.61 -5.52
C ASP A 136 -2.53 -16.99 -6.10
N ASP A 137 -2.66 -18.21 -6.63
CA ASP A 137 -3.91 -18.65 -7.26
C ASP A 137 -5.14 -18.62 -6.35
N LYS A 138 -4.98 -18.67 -5.02
CA LYS A 138 -6.09 -18.83 -4.06
C LYS A 138 -6.06 -17.80 -2.93
N PHE A 139 -4.89 -17.36 -2.53
CA PHE A 139 -4.68 -16.57 -1.33
C PHE A 139 -3.86 -15.31 -1.60
N ILE A 140 -4.05 -14.36 -0.69
CA ILE A 140 -3.28 -13.14 -0.58
C ILE A 140 -2.54 -13.19 0.76
N TYR A 141 -1.26 -12.84 0.73
CA TYR A 141 -0.36 -12.89 1.88
C TYR A 141 0.22 -11.51 2.17
N GLY A 142 0.31 -11.17 3.46
CA GLY A 142 0.89 -9.91 3.91
C GLY A 142 0.22 -9.37 5.17
N PRO A 143 0.44 -8.11 5.54
CA PRO A 143 1.23 -7.13 4.79
C PRO A 143 2.73 -7.36 4.97
N PHE A 144 3.49 -7.06 3.93
CA PHE A 144 4.94 -7.00 3.98
C PHE A 144 5.42 -5.56 3.96
N SER A 145 6.33 -5.21 4.87
CA SER A 145 7.31 -4.15 4.63
C SER A 145 8.45 -4.70 3.78
N TYR A 146 9.20 -3.82 3.13
CA TYR A 146 10.31 -4.24 2.28
C TYR A 146 11.46 -3.24 2.31
N GLU A 147 12.64 -3.76 2.03
CA GLU A 147 13.85 -2.98 1.77
C GLU A 147 14.27 -3.18 0.32
N LEU A 148 14.58 -2.08 -0.37
CA LEU A 148 15.17 -2.11 -1.70
C LEU A 148 16.64 -2.48 -1.58
N ASN A 149 17.05 -3.58 -2.18
CA ASN A 149 18.47 -3.92 -2.30
C ASN A 149 19.07 -3.07 -3.43
N ASP A 150 19.99 -2.16 -3.09
CA ASP A 150 20.68 -1.26 -4.04
C ASP A 150 21.54 -1.98 -5.11
N LYS A 151 21.61 -3.30 -5.06
CA LYS A 151 22.24 -4.13 -6.10
C LYS A 151 21.32 -4.19 -7.31
N ASN A 152 21.23 -3.07 -8.03
CA ASN A 152 20.55 -2.98 -9.32
C ASN A 152 21.21 -3.93 -10.31
N ILE A 153 20.60 -5.11 -10.53
CA ILE A 153 20.94 -5.96 -11.66
C ILE A 153 20.04 -5.52 -12.82
N GLY A 154 20.48 -4.50 -13.57
CA GLY A 154 19.73 -3.95 -14.70
C GLY A 154 18.52 -3.10 -14.30
N LYS A 155 17.34 -3.36 -14.90
CA LYS A 155 16.06 -2.65 -14.65
C LYS A 155 15.15 -3.36 -13.61
N GLN A 156 15.71 -4.27 -12.81
CA GLN A 156 14.94 -5.04 -11.85
C GLN A 156 15.13 -4.49 -10.43
N HIS A 157 14.04 -4.45 -9.68
CA HIS A 157 14.01 -4.04 -8.28
C HIS A 157 13.97 -5.29 -7.39
N ILE A 158 15.05 -5.53 -6.66
CA ILE A 158 15.14 -6.66 -5.73
C ILE A 158 14.69 -6.19 -4.35
N LEU A 159 13.63 -6.79 -3.82
CA LEU A 159 13.07 -6.45 -2.52
C LEU A 159 13.30 -7.58 -1.53
N THR A 160 13.82 -7.23 -0.35
CA THR A 160 13.82 -8.14 0.81
C THR A 160 12.57 -7.84 1.64
N LEU A 161 11.71 -8.84 1.82
CA LEU A 161 10.45 -8.71 2.53
C LEU A 161 10.62 -9.01 4.02
N ALA A 162 9.86 -8.29 4.83
CA ALA A 162 9.72 -8.53 6.25
C ALA A 162 8.25 -8.35 6.65
N SER A 163 7.81 -9.12 7.66
CA SER A 163 6.56 -8.81 8.36
C SER A 163 6.61 -7.39 8.92
N ILE A 164 5.50 -6.68 8.90
CA ILE A 164 5.43 -5.40 9.59
C ILE A 164 5.59 -5.60 11.11
N THR A 165 6.26 -4.65 11.77
CA THR A 165 6.43 -4.65 13.23
C THR A 165 5.42 -3.73 13.92
N THR A 166 4.74 -2.87 13.16
CA THR A 166 3.68 -2.01 13.69
C THR A 166 2.51 -2.87 14.15
N PRO A 167 2.04 -2.73 15.40
CA PRO A 167 0.93 -3.53 15.90
C PRO A 167 -0.31 -3.30 15.03
N ILE A 168 -0.79 -4.35 14.39
CA ILE A 168 -2.15 -4.41 13.86
C ILE A 168 -2.92 -5.34 14.79
N ASN A 169 -4.10 -4.92 15.22
CA ASN A 169 -4.96 -5.74 16.06
C ASN A 169 -5.08 -7.15 15.45
N LYS A 170 -4.85 -8.18 16.26
CA LYS A 170 -4.90 -9.61 15.92
C LYS A 170 -3.73 -10.20 15.13
N ILE A 171 -2.75 -9.44 14.64
CA ILE A 171 -1.51 -10.01 14.08
C ILE A 171 -0.37 -9.86 15.11
N PRO A 172 0.18 -10.97 15.64
CA PRO A 172 1.37 -10.92 16.47
C PRO A 172 2.59 -10.39 15.69
N PRO A 173 3.60 -9.83 16.36
CA PRO A 173 4.86 -9.48 15.72
C PRO A 173 5.44 -10.67 14.95
N PHE A 174 6.12 -10.38 13.84
CA PHE A 174 6.73 -11.39 12.96
C PHE A 174 5.76 -12.29 12.18
N HIS A 175 4.46 -11.99 12.21
CA HIS A 175 3.48 -12.76 11.47
C HIS A 175 2.87 -11.95 10.32
N ILE A 176 2.30 -12.68 9.36
CA ILE A 176 1.52 -12.13 8.25
C ILE A 176 0.15 -12.81 8.20
N ALA A 177 -0.85 -12.12 7.65
CA ALA A 177 -2.13 -12.72 7.33
C ALA A 177 -2.06 -13.53 6.02
N LYS A 178 -2.85 -14.60 5.99
CA LYS A 178 -3.27 -15.34 4.81
C LYS A 178 -4.78 -15.12 4.65
N ILE A 179 -5.19 -14.63 3.49
CA ILE A 179 -6.59 -14.28 3.21
C ILE A 179 -7.00 -14.93 1.89
N ASN A 180 -8.16 -15.57 1.83
CA ASN A 180 -8.75 -16.05 0.58
C ASN A 180 -9.04 -14.85 -0.33
N LYS A 181 -8.51 -14.86 -1.55
CA LYS A 181 -8.61 -13.74 -2.49
C LYS A 181 -10.06 -13.34 -2.79
N GLU A 182 -10.99 -14.29 -2.75
CA GLU A 182 -12.42 -14.03 -3.01
C GLU A 182 -13.04 -13.06 -1.99
N LYS A 183 -12.52 -13.03 -0.76
CA LYS A 183 -13.00 -12.14 0.31
C LYS A 183 -12.63 -10.68 0.08
N VAL A 184 -11.64 -10.39 -0.77
CA VAL A 184 -11.09 -9.04 -0.91
C VAL A 184 -11.36 -8.39 -2.25
N ASN A 185 -12.01 -9.08 -3.19
CA ASN A 185 -12.25 -8.57 -4.54
C ASN A 185 -12.95 -7.20 -4.54
N ASN A 186 -13.88 -6.97 -3.62
CA ASN A 186 -14.60 -5.69 -3.48
C ASN A 186 -13.74 -4.56 -2.88
N HIS A 187 -12.52 -4.86 -2.47
CA HIS A 187 -11.56 -3.90 -1.95
C HIS A 187 -10.40 -3.65 -2.92
N ILE A 188 -10.39 -4.28 -4.10
CA ILE A 188 -9.34 -4.10 -5.11
C ILE A 188 -9.71 -2.96 -6.04
N SER A 189 -8.75 -2.07 -6.29
CA SER A 189 -8.81 -1.06 -7.36
C SER A 189 -7.64 -1.25 -8.30
N VAL A 190 -7.86 -0.98 -9.59
CA VAL A 190 -6.86 -1.20 -10.65
C VAL A 190 -6.55 0.12 -11.33
N ASN A 191 -5.27 0.47 -11.36
CA ASN A 191 -4.81 1.49 -12.29
C ASN A 191 -4.68 0.87 -13.69
N ILE A 192 -5.78 0.88 -14.45
CA ILE A 192 -5.86 0.24 -15.78
C ILE A 192 -4.73 0.73 -16.71
N ARG A 193 -4.30 1.99 -16.58
CA ARG A 193 -3.26 2.57 -17.44
C ARG A 193 -1.85 2.03 -17.14
N GLN A 194 -1.59 1.62 -15.90
CA GLN A 194 -0.31 1.09 -15.44
C GLN A 194 -0.35 -0.43 -15.24
N GLY A 195 -1.53 -1.04 -15.22
CA GLY A 195 -1.69 -2.46 -14.89
C GLY A 195 -1.39 -2.78 -13.43
N THR A 196 -1.41 -1.78 -12.54
CA THR A 196 -1.10 -1.96 -11.12
C THR A 196 -2.37 -2.17 -10.30
N PHE A 197 -2.29 -3.12 -9.36
CA PHE A 197 -3.40 -3.51 -8.49
C PHE A 197 -3.15 -2.99 -7.08
N PHE A 198 -4.19 -2.45 -6.47
CA PHE A 198 -4.15 -1.93 -5.11
C PHE A 198 -5.26 -2.53 -4.29
N LEU A 199 -4.96 -2.77 -3.02
CA LEU A 199 -5.88 -3.26 -2.00
C LEU A 199 -6.19 -2.11 -1.04
N GLY A 200 -7.46 -1.71 -0.98
CA GLY A 200 -7.98 -0.74 -0.01
C GLY A 200 -8.44 -1.42 1.28
N ASN A 201 -8.72 -0.61 2.30
CA ASN A 201 -9.21 -1.04 3.61
C ASN A 201 -8.35 -2.12 4.27
N VAL A 202 -7.02 -1.98 4.14
CA VAL A 202 -6.06 -3.03 4.50
C VAL A 202 -6.20 -3.47 5.95
N LYS A 203 -6.41 -2.53 6.88
CA LYS A 203 -6.62 -2.86 8.31
C LYS A 203 -7.78 -3.84 8.52
N TYR A 204 -8.94 -3.55 7.93
CA TYR A 204 -10.12 -4.42 8.05
C TYR A 204 -9.86 -5.80 7.47
N ILE A 205 -9.22 -5.87 6.30
CA ILE A 205 -8.90 -7.13 5.63
C ILE A 205 -7.99 -8.00 6.50
N ILE A 206 -6.97 -7.38 7.09
CA ILE A 206 -6.03 -8.05 7.98
C ILE A 206 -6.75 -8.57 9.23
N GLU A 207 -7.65 -7.79 9.84
CA GLU A 207 -8.39 -8.18 11.03
C GLU A 207 -9.42 -9.31 10.78
N ASN A 208 -9.71 -9.61 9.52
CA ASN A 208 -10.63 -10.65 9.03
C ASN A 208 -9.90 -11.70 8.17
N ASN A 209 -8.63 -11.96 8.48
CA ASN A 209 -7.84 -13.00 7.81
C ASN A 209 -8.41 -14.42 8.03
N ASP A 210 -7.99 -15.35 7.16
CA ASP A 210 -8.32 -16.77 7.28
C ASP A 210 -7.35 -17.51 8.20
N ASP A 211 -6.08 -17.12 8.15
CA ASP A 211 -5.01 -17.73 8.93
C ASP A 211 -3.85 -16.74 9.12
N ILE A 212 -2.97 -17.05 10.06
CA ILE A 212 -1.78 -16.26 10.38
C ILE A 212 -0.54 -17.14 10.20
N ILE A 213 0.43 -16.64 9.43
CA ILE A 213 1.67 -17.35 9.12
C ILE A 213 2.82 -16.69 9.88
N ASP A 214 3.66 -17.50 10.54
CA ASP A 214 4.94 -17.04 11.08
C ASP A 214 5.90 -16.72 9.93
N PHE A 215 6.37 -15.48 9.89
CA PHE A 215 7.27 -14.94 8.87
C PHE A 215 8.50 -14.30 9.54
N ILE A 216 9.05 -14.99 10.55
CA ILE A 216 10.26 -14.58 11.24
C ILE A 216 11.53 -15.14 10.56
N SER A 217 12.54 -14.30 10.36
CA SER A 217 13.84 -14.74 9.85
C SER A 217 14.71 -15.35 10.96
N ASN A 218 15.72 -16.16 10.59
CA ASN A 218 16.67 -16.72 11.56
C ASN A 218 17.38 -15.64 12.40
N GLU A 219 17.75 -14.52 11.77
CA GLU A 219 18.38 -13.38 12.43
C GLU A 219 17.42 -12.70 13.43
N GLN A 220 16.14 -12.62 13.08
CA GLN A 220 15.09 -12.12 13.97
C GLN A 220 14.83 -13.08 15.14
N ILE A 221 14.87 -14.40 14.91
CA ILE A 221 14.78 -15.40 15.98
C ILE A 221 15.95 -15.22 16.96
N ILE A 222 17.18 -15.17 16.44
CA ILE A 222 18.40 -15.04 17.25
C ILE A 222 18.38 -13.73 18.05
N SER A 223 18.05 -12.61 17.41
CA SER A 223 18.00 -11.31 18.09
C SER A 223 16.85 -11.21 19.09
N THR A 224 15.68 -11.78 18.82
CA THR A 224 14.52 -11.68 19.71
C THR A 224 14.59 -12.64 20.88
N TYR A 225 14.90 -13.91 20.61
CA TYR A 225 14.89 -14.98 21.63
C TYR A 225 16.28 -15.29 22.16
N GLY A 226 17.31 -15.25 21.30
CA GLY A 226 18.69 -15.45 21.73
C GLY A 226 19.14 -14.40 22.74
N ASN A 227 18.75 -13.13 22.57
CA ASN A 227 19.02 -12.09 23.57
C ASN A 227 18.30 -12.36 24.90
N LYS A 228 17.03 -12.79 24.86
CA LYS A 228 16.27 -13.15 26.07
C LYS A 228 16.92 -14.31 26.80
N ILE A 229 17.40 -15.32 26.08
CA ILE A 229 18.12 -16.46 26.65
C ILE A 229 19.47 -16.01 27.23
N ALA A 230 20.24 -15.21 26.48
CA ALA A 230 21.54 -14.71 26.91
C ALA A 230 21.46 -13.80 28.14
N GLN A 231 20.35 -13.09 28.32
CA GLN A 231 20.09 -12.23 29.49
C GLN A 231 19.45 -12.98 30.66
N ASN A 232 18.99 -14.22 30.47
CA ASN A 232 18.39 -15.02 31.53
C ASN A 232 19.49 -15.69 32.38
N SER A 233 19.67 -15.20 33.61
CA SER A 233 20.66 -15.71 34.56
C SER A 233 20.46 -17.19 34.95
N ASN A 234 19.22 -17.70 34.90
CA ASN A 234 18.93 -19.09 35.22
C ASN A 234 19.38 -20.07 34.13
N ILE A 235 19.45 -19.63 32.87
CA ILE A 235 19.88 -20.45 31.73
C ILE A 235 21.41 -20.46 31.59
N ARG A 236 22.10 -19.42 32.08
CA ARG A 236 23.57 -19.34 32.08
C ARG A 236 24.26 -20.40 32.96
N ASN A 237 23.52 -21.07 33.84
CA ASN A 237 24.06 -22.01 34.83
C ASN A 237 24.01 -23.49 34.39
N PHE A 238 24.17 -23.79 33.10
CA PHE A 238 24.58 -25.14 32.69
C PHE A 238 26.09 -25.31 32.95
N SER A 239 26.46 -25.43 34.23
CA SER A 239 27.78 -25.92 34.60
C SER A 239 27.85 -27.43 34.33
N LYS A 240 29.03 -27.91 33.91
CA LYS A 240 29.34 -29.32 33.54
C LYS A 240 29.02 -30.38 34.61
N GLY A 241 28.39 -30.05 35.73
CA GLY A 241 28.09 -30.96 36.83
C GLY A 241 26.71 -31.64 36.81
N THR A 242 25.85 -31.39 35.81
CA THR A 242 24.46 -31.89 35.79
C THR A 242 24.22 -33.03 34.79
N ILE A 243 25.28 -33.73 34.37
CA ILE A 243 25.16 -35.02 33.69
C ILE A 243 25.84 -36.05 34.58
N THR A 244 25.03 -36.72 35.39
CA THR A 244 25.34 -38.00 36.06
C THR A 244 24.38 -39.05 35.56
#